data_AF-A0A2V5M589-F1
#
_entry.id   AF-A0A2V5M589-F1
#
_cell.length_a   1.000
_cell.length_b   1.000
_cell.length_c   1.000
_cell.angle_alpha   90.00
_cell.angle_beta   90.00
_cell.angle_gamma   90.00
#
_symmetry.space_group_name_H-M   'P 1'
#
loop_
_entity.id
_entity.type
_entity.pdbx_description
1 polymer ?
#
loop_
_entity_poly.entity_id
_entity_poly.type
_entity_poly.pdbx_seq_one_letter_code
_entity_poly.pdbx_strand_id
1 'polypeptide(L)'
;MTKESDIGAGAPSRRRVPTVRPEGGPSPTGPAPFRHLAHVPSFRDNPIVFFTTCTYQRARILASPQCERILDEIWQRSADHDGWYVGHYILMPDHVHFFARPEIGAQRMADWVEMWKSVSSRRIAAALSIKPPVWQPEYFDRYLRSSENYAEKWHYVEQNAVRAGLVEAAELWPYRGTINDLMF
;
A
#
# COMPACT_ATOMS: atom_id res chain seq x y z
N MET A 1 22.90 -51.26 6.69
CA MET A 1 23.71 -51.96 5.68
C MET A 1 22.88 -51.97 4.40
N THR A 2 23.30 -51.43 3.27
CA THR A 2 24.63 -51.49 2.65
C THR A 2 24.96 -50.17 1.94
N LYS A 3 26.20 -49.72 2.16
CA LYS A 3 26.95 -48.79 1.33
C LYS A 3 27.46 -49.52 0.08
N GLU A 4 28.15 -48.74 -0.75
CA GLU A 4 29.20 -49.10 -1.70
C GLU A 4 28.68 -49.21 -3.14
N SER A 5 29.09 -48.31 -4.04
CA SER A 5 30.44 -48.09 -4.62
C SER A 5 30.33 -48.53 -6.09
N ASP A 6 31.01 -48.06 -7.11
CA ASP A 6 32.05 -47.06 -7.37
C ASP A 6 32.39 -47.31 -8.87
N ILE A 7 33.25 -46.47 -9.47
CA ILE A 7 34.02 -46.76 -10.70
C ILE A 7 33.19 -46.79 -12.01
N GLY A 8 33.49 -46.08 -13.10
CA GLY A 8 34.70 -45.46 -13.58
C GLY A 8 34.85 -45.78 -15.08
N ALA A 9 35.38 -44.81 -15.84
CA ALA A 9 36.04 -44.94 -17.14
C ALA A 9 35.23 -45.21 -18.42
N GLY A 10 35.61 -44.47 -19.48
CA GLY A 10 35.59 -45.00 -20.85
C GLY A 10 34.84 -44.16 -21.89
N ALA A 11 35.45 -43.05 -22.35
CA ALA A 11 35.08 -42.45 -23.63
C ALA A 11 35.68 -43.28 -24.79
N PRO A 12 34.97 -43.40 -25.92
CA PRO A 12 35.65 -43.54 -27.20
C PRO A 12 35.27 -42.41 -28.19
N SER A 13 36.33 -41.86 -28.74
CA SER A 13 36.39 -40.93 -29.87
C SER A 13 35.59 -41.39 -31.08
N ARG A 14 34.75 -40.50 -31.65
CA ARG A 14 34.31 -40.57 -33.06
C ARG A 14 34.49 -39.22 -33.77
N ARG A 15 35.46 -39.27 -34.67
CA ARG A 15 35.78 -38.43 -35.85
C ARG A 15 34.82 -37.29 -36.19
N ARG A 16 35.42 -36.09 -36.30
CA ARG A 16 34.85 -34.89 -36.95
C ARG A 16 34.62 -35.15 -38.44
N VAL A 17 33.44 -34.79 -38.93
CA VAL A 17 33.15 -34.53 -40.34
C VAL A 17 33.07 -33.00 -40.51
N PRO A 18 33.72 -32.40 -41.51
CA PRO A 18 33.71 -30.96 -41.68
C PRO A 18 32.44 -30.52 -42.42
N THR A 19 31.54 -29.81 -41.74
CA THR A 19 30.39 -29.17 -42.40
C THR A 19 30.74 -27.73 -42.76
N VAL A 20 30.65 -27.49 -44.06
CA VAL A 20 30.87 -26.24 -44.78
C VAL A 20 30.06 -25.08 -44.18
N ARG A 21 30.68 -23.91 -44.00
CA ARG A 21 30.00 -22.67 -43.63
C ARG A 21 29.19 -22.17 -44.83
N PRO A 22 27.89 -21.85 -44.70
CA PRO A 22 27.22 -21.06 -45.72
C PRO A 22 27.74 -19.62 -45.68
N GLU A 23 27.98 -19.08 -46.87
CA GLU A 23 28.45 -17.72 -47.12
C GLU A 23 27.51 -16.65 -46.56
N GLY A 24 28.10 -15.50 -46.21
CA GLY A 24 27.46 -14.42 -45.48
C GLY A 24 26.33 -13.74 -46.25
N GLY A 25 25.14 -13.75 -45.65
CA GLY A 25 24.12 -12.73 -45.91
C GLY A 25 24.55 -11.38 -45.32
N PRO A 26 24.06 -10.25 -45.86
CA PRO A 26 24.41 -8.93 -45.37
C PRO A 26 24.03 -8.78 -43.89
N SER A 27 25.02 -8.39 -43.08
CA SER A 27 24.82 -8.01 -41.67
C SER A 27 23.81 -6.87 -41.58
N PRO A 28 22.80 -6.92 -40.68
CA PRO A 28 21.93 -5.78 -40.45
C PRO A 28 22.76 -4.64 -39.85
N THR A 29 23.11 -3.66 -40.68
CA THR A 29 23.82 -2.45 -40.28
C THR A 29 22.83 -1.48 -39.66
N GLY A 30 22.68 -1.55 -38.34
CA GLY A 30 22.01 -0.53 -37.54
C GLY A 30 21.62 -1.09 -36.17
N PRO A 31 21.78 -0.32 -35.07
CA PRO A 31 21.18 -0.72 -33.80
C PRO A 31 19.67 -0.86 -34.03
N ALA A 32 19.07 -1.95 -33.54
CA ALA A 32 17.63 -2.07 -33.50
C ALA A 32 17.07 -0.78 -32.86
N PRO A 33 16.00 -0.18 -33.41
CA PRO A 33 15.40 0.99 -32.77
C PRO A 33 15.12 0.58 -31.33
N PHE A 34 15.59 1.37 -30.37
CA PHE A 34 15.23 1.18 -28.97
C PHE A 34 13.71 1.15 -28.93
N ARG A 35 13.13 -0.04 -28.81
CA ARG A 35 11.74 -0.18 -28.40
C ARG A 35 11.72 0.49 -27.06
N HIS A 36 11.12 1.69 -27.00
CA HIS A 36 10.76 2.30 -25.75
C HIS A 36 9.96 1.20 -25.04
N LEU A 37 10.57 0.55 -24.05
CA LEU A 37 9.83 -0.28 -23.13
C LEU A 37 8.73 0.66 -22.65
N ALA A 38 7.46 0.24 -22.75
CA ALA A 38 6.39 1.00 -22.14
C ALA A 38 6.89 1.37 -20.75
N HIS A 39 6.90 2.67 -20.41
CA HIS A 39 7.11 3.07 -19.03
C HIS A 39 6.02 2.32 -18.26
N VAL A 40 6.39 1.20 -17.64
CA VAL A 40 5.64 0.67 -16.52
C VAL A 40 5.71 1.84 -15.54
N PRO A 41 4.59 2.52 -15.22
CA PRO A 41 4.61 3.62 -14.27
C PRO A 41 5.34 3.07 -13.05
N SER A 42 6.46 3.68 -12.72
CA SER A 42 7.35 3.03 -11.80
C SER A 42 6.64 3.00 -10.45
N PHE A 43 6.84 1.95 -9.67
CA PHE A 43 6.56 1.94 -8.23
C PHE A 43 7.11 3.18 -7.49
N ARG A 44 7.97 4.00 -8.13
CA ARG A 44 8.57 5.23 -7.60
C ARG A 44 7.73 6.49 -7.80
N ASP A 45 6.73 6.48 -8.68
CA ASP A 45 6.08 7.75 -9.05
C ASP A 45 5.01 8.18 -8.04
N ASN A 46 4.47 7.27 -7.20
CA ASN A 46 3.51 7.59 -6.13
C ASN A 46 3.63 6.63 -4.92
N PRO A 47 4.43 6.95 -3.89
CA PRO A 47 4.61 6.09 -2.73
C PRO A 47 3.35 6.00 -1.85
N ILE A 48 3.08 4.82 -1.29
CA ILE A 48 2.04 4.64 -0.27
C ILE A 48 2.50 5.35 1.01
N VAL A 49 1.60 6.09 1.64
CA VAL A 49 1.84 6.82 2.88
C VAL A 49 0.97 6.23 3.98
N PHE A 50 1.57 5.96 5.13
CA PHE A 50 0.86 5.60 6.35
C PHE A 50 0.57 6.83 7.18
N PHE A 51 -0.68 7.00 7.60
CA PHE A 51 -1.15 8.13 8.38
C PHE A 51 -1.62 7.70 9.77
N THR A 52 -1.47 8.61 10.73
CA THR A 52 -2.14 8.54 12.03
C THR A 52 -2.70 9.91 12.38
N THR A 53 -4.01 9.98 12.63
CA THR A 53 -4.66 11.20 13.12
C THR A 53 -5.36 10.91 14.45
N CYS A 54 -5.05 11.69 15.48
CA CYS A 54 -5.64 11.54 16.80
C CYS A 54 -6.83 12.49 16.99
N THR A 55 -7.81 12.05 17.78
CA THR A 55 -8.90 12.92 18.23
C THR A 55 -8.38 13.97 19.21
N TYR A 56 -9.07 15.11 19.27
CA TYR A 56 -8.75 16.16 20.22
C TYR A 56 -8.79 15.63 21.66
N GLN A 57 -7.75 15.94 22.44
CA GLN A 57 -7.55 15.41 23.80
C GLN A 57 -7.64 13.88 23.91
N ARG A 58 -7.44 13.15 22.80
CA ARG A 58 -7.57 11.69 22.72
C ARG A 58 -8.94 11.18 23.19
N ALA A 59 -10.00 11.94 22.90
CA ALA A 59 -11.38 11.54 23.17
C ALA A 59 -11.73 10.22 22.45
N ARG A 60 -12.31 9.27 23.18
CA ARG A 60 -12.63 7.92 22.68
C ARG A 60 -13.97 7.86 21.94
N ILE A 61 -14.04 8.49 20.77
CA ILE A 61 -15.31 8.68 20.02
C ILE A 61 -15.38 7.93 18.68
N LEU A 62 -14.27 7.37 18.19
CA LEU A 62 -14.19 6.86 16.81
C LEU A 62 -14.62 5.41 16.63
N ALA A 63 -14.49 4.57 17.67
CA ALA A 63 -14.83 3.15 17.60
C ALA A 63 -16.36 2.94 17.63
N SER A 64 -17.04 3.41 16.58
CA SER A 64 -18.49 3.31 16.39
C SER A 64 -18.86 3.12 14.91
N PRO A 65 -19.96 2.42 14.59
CA PRO A 65 -20.41 2.25 13.21
C PRO A 65 -20.78 3.58 12.53
N GLN A 66 -21.19 4.58 13.30
CA GLN A 66 -21.50 5.92 12.79
C GLN A 66 -20.24 6.63 12.29
N CYS A 67 -19.16 6.63 13.06
CA CYS A 67 -17.90 7.25 12.66
C CYS A 67 -17.26 6.53 11.47
N GLU A 68 -17.25 5.20 11.49
CA GLU A 68 -16.73 4.38 10.39
C GLU A 68 -17.43 4.73 9.08
N ARG A 69 -18.77 4.68 9.04
CA ARG A 69 -19.54 5.01 7.83
C ARG A 69 -19.25 6.42 7.31
N ILE A 70 -19.13 7.40 8.20
CA ILE A 70 -18.82 8.78 7.81
C ILE A 70 -17.45 8.85 7.13
N LEU A 71 -16.42 8.22 7.71
CA LEU A 71 -15.07 8.23 7.15
C LEU A 71 -14.99 7.45 5.85
N ASP A 72 -15.61 6.27 5.81
CA ASP A 72 -15.71 5.42 4.64
C ASP A 72 -16.32 6.17 3.44
N GLU A 73 -17.47 6.83 3.63
CA GLU A 73 -18.11 7.64 2.58
C GLU A 73 -17.27 8.83 2.10
N ILE A 74 -16.47 9.45 2.99
CA ILE A 74 -15.56 10.53 2.60
C ILE A 74 -14.42 9.96 1.75
N TRP A 75 -13.81 8.86 2.21
CA TRP A 75 -12.68 8.24 1.54
C TRP A 75 -13.03 7.62 0.19
N GLN A 76 -14.23 7.05 0.04
CA GLN A 76 -14.71 6.55 -1.26
C GLN A 76 -14.71 7.63 -2.35
N ARG A 77 -14.91 8.90 -1.99
CA ARG A 77 -14.95 10.03 -2.93
C ARG A 77 -13.63 10.79 -3.04
N SER A 78 -12.66 10.43 -2.22
CA SER A 78 -11.38 11.15 -2.11
C SER A 78 -10.51 11.01 -3.36
N ALA A 79 -10.62 9.91 -4.09
CA ALA A 79 -9.90 9.72 -5.35
C ALA A 79 -10.39 10.73 -6.39
N ASP A 80 -11.69 10.76 -6.66
CA ASP A 80 -12.28 11.61 -7.70
C ASP A 80 -12.18 13.12 -7.40
N HIS A 81 -12.20 13.53 -6.12
CA HIS A 81 -12.17 14.94 -5.75
C HIS A 81 -10.77 15.49 -5.47
N ASP A 82 -9.89 14.68 -4.88
CA ASP A 82 -8.61 15.14 -4.34
C ASP A 82 -7.41 14.43 -4.95
N GLY A 83 -7.62 13.36 -5.73
CA GLY A 83 -6.58 12.51 -6.29
C GLY A 83 -5.92 11.59 -5.27
N TRP A 84 -6.57 11.32 -4.14
CA TRP A 84 -6.03 10.47 -3.08
C TRP A 84 -6.84 9.19 -2.89
N TYR A 85 -6.18 8.06 -3.12
CA TYR A 85 -6.75 6.73 -2.91
C TYR A 85 -6.44 6.28 -1.50
N VAL A 86 -7.48 6.07 -0.70
CA VAL A 86 -7.34 5.48 0.64
C VAL A 86 -7.42 3.96 0.53
N GLY A 87 -6.58 3.25 1.26
CA GLY A 87 -6.52 1.78 1.28
C GLY A 87 -7.09 1.20 2.57
N HIS A 88 -6.33 0.28 3.16
CA HIS A 88 -6.61 -0.24 4.50
C HIS A 88 -6.69 0.86 5.55
N TYR A 89 -7.61 0.71 6.49
CA TYR A 89 -7.78 1.58 7.64
C TYR A 89 -8.20 0.80 8.88
N ILE A 90 -7.89 1.34 10.07
CA ILE A 90 -8.40 0.88 11.35
C ILE A 90 -8.70 2.09 12.25
N LEU A 91 -9.91 2.12 12.80
CA LEU A 91 -10.34 3.11 13.77
C LEU A 91 -10.07 2.55 15.16
N MET A 92 -9.12 3.17 15.85
CA MET A 92 -8.93 2.99 17.28
C MET A 92 -9.88 3.95 18.01
N PRO A 93 -10.18 3.75 19.31
CA PRO A 93 -11.15 4.60 20.00
C PRO A 93 -10.87 6.11 19.90
N ASP A 94 -9.62 6.52 19.93
CA ASP A 94 -9.14 7.92 20.00
C ASP A 94 -8.24 8.34 18.83
N HIS A 95 -8.01 7.47 17.84
CA HIS A 95 -7.22 7.80 16.66
C HIS A 95 -7.55 6.87 15.50
N VAL A 96 -7.15 7.26 14.30
CA VAL A 96 -7.30 6.44 13.11
C VAL A 96 -5.94 6.23 12.46
N HIS A 97 -5.71 4.99 12.03
CA HIS A 97 -4.61 4.62 11.15
C HIS A 97 -5.17 4.30 9.77
N PHE A 98 -4.56 4.83 8.73
CA PHE A 98 -4.95 4.51 7.36
C PHE A 98 -3.77 4.67 6.42
N PHE A 99 -3.89 4.05 5.25
CA PHE A 99 -2.91 4.17 4.18
C PHE A 99 -3.52 4.91 3.02
N ALA A 100 -2.74 5.73 2.34
CA ALA A 100 -3.19 6.36 1.11
C ALA A 100 -2.08 6.51 0.09
N ARG A 101 -2.46 6.61 -1.17
CA ARG A 101 -1.57 6.80 -2.31
C ARG A 101 -2.12 7.94 -3.17
N PRO A 102 -1.30 8.94 -3.54
CA PRO A 102 -1.71 9.97 -4.48
C PRO A 102 -1.70 9.42 -5.91
N GLU A 103 -2.53 9.98 -6.78
CA GLU A 103 -2.34 9.87 -8.23
C GLU A 103 -1.54 11.07 -8.79
N ILE A 104 -1.23 11.00 -10.09
CA ILE A 104 -0.54 12.10 -10.77
C ILE A 104 -1.45 13.34 -10.77
N GLY A 105 -0.96 14.44 -10.21
CA GLY A 105 -1.72 15.69 -10.13
C GLY A 105 -2.65 15.79 -8.92
N ALA A 106 -2.57 14.83 -7.98
CA ALA A 106 -3.30 14.90 -6.72
C ALA A 106 -3.00 16.20 -5.95
N GLN A 107 -3.96 16.62 -5.12
CA GLN A 107 -3.75 17.71 -4.19
C GLN A 107 -2.55 17.45 -3.28
N ARG A 108 -1.92 18.52 -2.78
CA ARG A 108 -0.84 18.37 -1.80
C ARG A 108 -1.37 17.66 -0.57
N MET A 109 -0.57 16.74 -0.03
CA MET A 109 -0.96 15.91 1.13
C MET A 109 -1.51 16.72 2.31
N ALA A 110 -0.85 17.83 2.66
CA ALA A 110 -1.28 18.68 3.77
C ALA A 110 -2.67 19.29 3.52
N ASP A 111 -2.90 19.81 2.31
CA ASP A 111 -4.17 20.44 1.92
C ASP A 111 -5.30 19.39 1.92
N TRP A 112 -5.03 18.19 1.40
CA TRP A 112 -5.97 17.07 1.42
C TRP A 112 -6.31 16.60 2.84
N VAL A 113 -5.31 16.41 3.71
CA VAL A 113 -5.53 15.98 5.10
C VAL A 113 -6.28 17.06 5.89
N GLU A 114 -5.99 18.35 5.68
CA GLU A 114 -6.72 19.46 6.29
C GLU A 114 -8.19 19.46 5.86
N MET A 115 -8.46 19.34 4.56
CA MET A 115 -9.81 19.23 4.02
C MET A 115 -10.54 18.03 4.62
N TRP A 116 -9.93 16.85 4.59
CA TRP A 116 -10.50 15.62 5.13
C TRP A 116 -10.85 15.78 6.61
N LYS A 117 -9.95 16.35 7.43
CA LYS A 117 -10.19 16.63 8.86
C LYS A 117 -11.33 17.62 9.05
N SER A 118 -11.43 18.64 8.21
CA SER A 118 -12.51 19.63 8.26
C SER A 118 -13.88 19.02 7.94
N VAL A 119 -13.99 18.27 6.84
CA VAL A 119 -15.24 17.59 6.43
C VAL A 119 -15.65 16.55 7.46
N SER A 120 -14.74 15.66 7.84
CA SER A 120 -15.02 14.61 8.82
C SER A 120 -15.37 15.19 10.19
N SER A 121 -14.69 16.24 10.66
CA SER A 121 -15.03 16.90 11.93
C SER A 121 -16.47 17.39 11.94
N ARG A 122 -16.91 18.08 10.88
CA ARG A 122 -18.28 18.60 10.80
C ARG A 122 -19.32 17.48 10.84
N ARG A 123 -19.09 16.41 10.07
CA ARG A 123 -20.01 15.27 9.99
C ARG A 123 -20.04 14.46 11.29
N ILE A 124 -18.89 14.18 11.90
CA ILE A 124 -18.78 13.45 13.16
C ILE A 124 -19.37 14.26 14.32
N ALA A 125 -19.05 15.56 14.40
CA ALA A 125 -19.58 16.43 15.44
C ALA A 125 -21.11 16.50 15.40
N ALA A 126 -21.69 16.64 14.21
CA ALA A 126 -23.13 16.61 14.02
C ALA A 126 -23.75 15.24 14.38
N ALA A 127 -23.15 14.14 13.91
CA ALA A 127 -23.67 12.79 14.15
C ALA A 127 -23.63 12.38 15.62
N LEU A 128 -22.61 12.82 16.37
CA LEU A 128 -22.44 12.51 17.79
C LEU A 128 -22.97 13.60 18.72
N SER A 129 -23.51 14.71 18.19
CA SER A 129 -23.93 15.89 18.97
C SER A 129 -22.84 16.42 19.91
N ILE A 130 -21.58 16.41 19.46
CA ILE A 130 -20.43 16.94 20.22
C ILE A 130 -19.96 18.28 19.64
N LYS A 131 -19.22 19.05 20.43
CA LYS A 131 -18.61 20.30 19.97
C LYS A 131 -17.24 20.01 19.31
N PRO A 132 -16.89 20.72 18.23
CA PRO A 132 -15.52 20.68 17.71
C PRO A 132 -14.53 21.27 18.74
N PRO A 133 -13.23 20.96 18.60
CA PRO A 133 -12.62 20.17 17.52
C PRO A 133 -12.75 18.66 17.73
N VAL A 134 -12.86 17.90 16.62
CA VAL A 134 -12.87 16.42 16.64
C VAL A 134 -11.45 15.87 16.59
N TRP A 135 -10.58 16.46 15.76
CA TRP A 135 -9.19 16.03 15.57
C TRP A 135 -8.20 16.97 16.24
N GLN A 136 -7.01 16.47 16.57
CA GLN A 136 -5.85 17.31 16.87
C GLN A 136 -5.42 18.09 15.60
N PRO A 137 -4.77 19.27 15.72
CA PRO A 137 -4.28 20.01 14.55
C PRO A 137 -3.26 19.22 13.73
N GLU A 138 -2.31 18.58 14.40
CA GLU A 138 -1.26 17.79 13.76
C GLU A 138 -1.75 16.39 13.36
N TYR A 139 -0.98 15.74 12.50
CA TYR A 139 -1.11 14.34 12.14
C TYR A 139 0.30 13.78 11.92
N PHE A 140 0.42 12.46 12.00
CA PHE A 140 1.66 11.76 11.66
C PHE A 140 1.51 11.13 10.28
N ASP A 141 2.53 11.27 9.44
CA ASP A 141 2.65 10.57 8.17
C ASP A 141 4.03 9.92 8.02
N ARG A 142 4.07 8.81 7.27
CA ARG A 142 5.31 8.15 6.88
C ARG A 142 5.13 7.47 5.53
N TYR A 143 5.96 7.84 4.56
CA TYR A 143 6.09 7.09 3.31
C TYR A 143 6.59 5.67 3.58
N LEU A 144 5.89 4.68 3.03
CA LEU A 144 6.37 3.31 2.97
C LEU A 144 7.52 3.26 1.98
N ARG A 145 8.62 2.65 2.42
CA ARG A 145 9.79 2.44 1.54
C ARG A 145 9.49 1.32 0.56
N SER A 146 10.17 1.30 -0.58
CA SER A 146 10.05 0.21 -1.57
C SER A 146 10.36 -1.18 -1.00
N SER A 147 11.15 -1.25 0.08
CA SER A 147 11.46 -2.49 0.81
C SER A 147 10.45 -2.83 1.90
N GLU A 148 9.60 -1.89 2.31
CA GLU A 148 8.56 -2.14 3.31
C GLU A 148 7.34 -2.71 2.61
N ASN A 149 7.00 -3.95 2.94
CA ASN A 149 5.82 -4.60 2.39
C ASN A 149 4.56 -4.00 3.01
N TYR A 150 3.69 -3.43 2.18
CA TYR A 150 2.40 -2.88 2.58
C TYR A 150 1.58 -3.87 3.42
N ALA A 151 1.55 -5.15 3.01
CA ALA A 151 0.81 -6.19 3.72
C ALA A 151 1.40 -6.46 5.11
N GLU A 152 2.73 -6.48 5.26
CA GLU A 152 3.38 -6.64 6.56
C GLU A 152 3.08 -5.45 7.48
N LYS A 153 3.12 -4.23 6.94
CA LYS A 153 2.80 -3.03 7.71
C LYS A 153 1.33 -3.03 8.13
N TRP A 154 0.42 -3.42 7.25
CA TRP A 154 -1.00 -3.58 7.56
C TRP A 154 -1.21 -4.62 8.66
N HIS A 155 -0.57 -5.78 8.55
CA HIS A 155 -0.64 -6.83 9.57
C HIS A 155 -0.17 -6.34 10.94
N TYR A 156 0.91 -5.56 11.00
CA TYR A 156 1.32 -4.92 12.25
C TYR A 156 0.25 -3.95 12.79
N VAL A 157 -0.39 -3.19 11.90
CA VAL A 157 -1.37 -2.15 12.26
C VAL A 157 -2.67 -2.74 12.81
N GLU A 158 -3.21 -3.79 12.20
CA GLU A 158 -4.43 -4.45 12.72
C GLU A 158 -4.22 -5.07 14.11
N GLN A 159 -3.00 -5.54 14.39
CA GLN A 159 -2.61 -6.06 15.71
C GLN A 159 -2.58 -4.98 16.81
N ASN A 160 -2.69 -3.68 16.47
CA ASN A 160 -2.83 -2.63 17.50
C ASN A 160 -4.08 -2.81 18.35
N ALA A 161 -5.19 -3.30 17.78
CA ALA A 161 -6.41 -3.52 18.54
C ALA A 161 -6.21 -4.58 19.63
N VAL A 162 -5.46 -5.64 19.32
CA VAL A 162 -5.09 -6.69 20.28
C VAL A 162 -4.13 -6.14 21.35
N ARG A 163 -3.07 -5.43 20.94
CA ARG A 163 -2.12 -4.82 21.88
C ARG A 163 -2.77 -3.80 22.82
N ALA A 164 -3.84 -3.14 22.37
CA ALA A 164 -4.62 -2.21 23.17
C ALA A 164 -5.67 -2.92 24.07
N GLY A 165 -5.77 -4.24 24.03
CA GLY A 165 -6.71 -5.03 24.83
C GLY A 165 -8.18 -4.84 24.42
N LEU A 166 -8.44 -4.42 23.18
CA LEU A 166 -9.79 -4.17 22.69
C LEU A 166 -10.49 -5.46 22.22
N VAL A 167 -9.70 -6.40 21.68
CA VAL A 167 -10.13 -7.72 21.18
C VAL A 167 -9.00 -8.72 21.40
N GLU A 168 -9.35 -10.01 21.44
CA GLU A 168 -8.38 -11.12 21.61
C GLU A 168 -7.65 -11.47 20.31
N ALA A 169 -8.26 -11.19 19.16
CA ALA A 169 -7.71 -11.43 17.83
C ALA A 169 -8.02 -10.24 16.92
N ALA A 170 -7.11 -9.90 16.01
CA ALA A 170 -7.21 -8.70 15.17
C ALA A 170 -8.45 -8.72 14.27
N GLU A 171 -8.86 -9.92 13.84
CA GLU A 171 -9.99 -10.15 12.95
C GLU A 171 -11.33 -9.80 13.59
N LEU A 172 -11.38 -9.81 14.93
CA LEU A 172 -12.58 -9.51 15.71
C LEU A 172 -12.81 -8.01 15.88
N TRP A 173 -11.83 -7.15 15.55
CA TRP A 173 -12.04 -5.71 15.60
C TRP A 173 -12.92 -5.26 14.43
N PRO A 174 -14.13 -4.74 14.69
CA PRO A 174 -15.09 -4.47 13.62
C PRO A 174 -14.75 -3.19 12.85
N TYR A 175 -14.06 -2.23 13.47
CA TYR A 175 -13.83 -0.91 12.88
C TYR A 175 -12.53 -0.86 12.08
N ARG A 176 -12.43 -1.76 11.10
CA ARG A 176 -11.32 -1.86 10.15
C ARG A 176 -11.87 -2.20 8.77
N GLY A 177 -11.22 -1.71 7.72
CA GLY A 177 -11.70 -1.93 6.36
C GLY A 177 -10.67 -1.57 5.31
N THR A 178 -11.11 -1.62 4.05
CA THR A 178 -10.32 -1.29 2.87
C THR A 178 -11.22 -0.53 1.90
N ILE A 179 -10.80 0.66 1.48
CA ILE A 179 -11.56 1.45 0.48
C ILE A 179 -11.12 1.05 -0.93
N ASN A 180 -9.81 1.11 -1.20
CA ASN A 180 -9.21 0.72 -2.46
C ASN A 180 -8.09 -0.30 -2.24
N ASP A 181 -7.85 -1.18 -3.21
CA ASP A 181 -6.54 -1.83 -3.31
C ASP A 181 -5.52 -0.75 -3.69
N LEU A 182 -4.37 -0.69 -3.03
CA LEU A 182 -3.30 0.29 -3.32
C LEU A 182 -2.13 -0.32 -4.09
N MET A 183 -2.14 -1.64 -4.30
CA MET A 183 -1.06 -2.41 -4.91
C MET A 183 -1.24 -2.64 -6.42
N PHE A 184 -2.14 -1.88 -7.05
CA PHE A 184 -2.34 -1.85 -8.51
C PHE A 184 -1.19 -1.14 -9.25
#